data_AF-A0A0B8WEQ9-F1
#
_entry.id   AF-A0A0B8WEQ9-F1
#
_cell.length_a   1.000
_cell.length_b   1.000
_cell.length_c   1.000
_cell.angle_alpha   90.00
_cell.angle_beta   90.00
_cell.angle_gamma   90.00
#
_symmetry.space_group_name_H-M   'P 1'
#
loop_
_entity.id
_entity.type
_entity.pdbx_description
1 polymer ?
#
loop_
_entity_poly.entity_id
_entity_poly.type
_entity_poly.pdbx_seq_one_letter_code
_entity_poly.pdbx_strand_id
1 'polypeptide(L)'
;MGKGVIFAAAASLFILQAQAQALETVEIAGNACEAAVGTHEIREIASGRFVIPTSLYIRKDEDKRVARGTCTFALSLKASSGKKIVVANSHQTTSLRAYPANTKVRVDLEIFKAGEQSVKQVLEVQALEQTAKLEKALGQQGAILETSCGGSAILRGNLAGTVMGEGRGRIFSRDLILNIEEVDCAN
;
A
#
# COMPACT_ATOMS: atom_id res chain seq x y z
N MET A 1 -6.08 -65.68 -37.14
CA MET A 1 -4.85 -64.88 -36.96
C MET A 1 -4.88 -63.76 -38.00
N GLY A 2 -4.89 -62.46 -37.73
CA GLY A 2 -4.89 -61.69 -36.48
C GLY A 2 -5.11 -60.19 -36.79
N LYS A 3 -5.49 -59.45 -35.74
CA LYS A 3 -5.22 -58.02 -35.44
C LYS A 3 -5.66 -57.00 -36.53
N GLY A 4 -6.71 -56.19 -36.36
CA GLY A 4 -7.04 -55.36 -35.19
C GLY A 4 -6.26 -54.05 -35.27
N VAL A 5 -6.83 -53.01 -35.91
CA VAL A 5 -6.28 -51.65 -35.90
C VAL A 5 -7.27 -50.75 -35.21
N ILE A 6 -6.89 -50.31 -34.00
CA ILE A 6 -7.64 -49.37 -33.17
C ILE A 6 -7.14 -47.97 -33.54
N PHE A 7 -8.04 -47.10 -34.03
CA PHE A 7 -7.75 -45.67 -34.16
C PHE A 7 -7.77 -45.04 -32.75
N ALA A 8 -6.60 -44.64 -32.27
CA ALA A 8 -6.47 -43.85 -31.05
C ALA A 8 -6.94 -42.42 -31.34
N ALA A 9 -8.04 -42.00 -30.73
CA ALA A 9 -8.45 -40.61 -30.67
C ALA A 9 -7.45 -39.85 -29.79
N ALA A 10 -6.70 -38.92 -30.39
CA ALA A 10 -5.84 -38.01 -29.67
C ALA A 10 -6.70 -37.06 -28.84
N ALA A 11 -6.83 -37.34 -27.54
CA ALA A 11 -7.37 -36.40 -26.58
C ALA A 11 -6.37 -35.23 -26.46
N SER A 12 -6.69 -34.12 -27.12
CA SER A 12 -5.99 -32.85 -26.94
C SER A 12 -6.14 -32.43 -25.48
N LEU A 13 -5.09 -32.61 -24.67
CA LEU A 13 -4.96 -31.97 -23.38
C LEU A 13 -5.00 -30.46 -23.60
N PHE A 14 -6.12 -29.83 -23.24
CA PHE A 14 -6.15 -28.40 -22.96
C PHE A 14 -5.24 -28.16 -21.76
N ILE A 15 -4.02 -27.69 -22.04
CA ILE A 15 -3.16 -27.08 -21.02
C ILE A 15 -3.89 -25.80 -20.61
N LEU A 16 -4.67 -25.86 -19.52
CA LEU A 16 -5.05 -24.67 -18.80
C LEU A 16 -3.75 -24.06 -18.28
N GLN A 17 -3.23 -23.07 -18.99
CA GLN A 17 -2.28 -22.15 -18.41
C GLN A 17 -3.01 -21.45 -17.27
N ALA A 18 -2.67 -21.84 -16.04
CA ALA A 18 -3.00 -21.05 -14.87
C ALA A 18 -2.38 -19.67 -15.08
N GLN A 19 -3.21 -18.69 -15.41
CA GLN A 19 -2.79 -17.30 -15.40
C GLN A 19 -2.57 -16.94 -13.94
N ALA A 20 -1.31 -17.02 -13.49
CA ALA A 20 -0.90 -16.43 -12.23
C ALA A 20 -1.25 -14.94 -12.30
N GLN A 21 -2.16 -14.51 -11.44
CA GLN A 21 -2.71 -13.18 -11.53
C GLN A 21 -1.65 -12.19 -11.06
N ALA A 22 -1.18 -11.41 -12.01
CA ALA A 22 -0.03 -10.56 -11.81
C ALA A 22 -0.48 -9.28 -11.11
N LEU A 23 -0.16 -9.19 -9.82
CA LEU A 23 -0.23 -7.96 -9.05
C LEU A 23 0.91 -7.04 -9.54
N GLU A 24 0.75 -6.48 -10.73
CA GLU A 24 1.88 -5.84 -11.42
C GLU A 24 2.02 -4.37 -11.08
N THR A 25 0.90 -3.65 -10.95
CA THR A 25 0.94 -2.19 -10.92
C THR A 25 0.03 -1.56 -9.88
N VAL A 26 0.43 -0.35 -9.46
CA VAL A 26 -0.31 0.52 -8.55
C VAL A 26 -0.33 1.94 -9.09
N GLU A 27 -1.46 2.61 -8.95
CA GLU A 27 -1.58 4.03 -9.27
C GLU A 27 -1.16 4.88 -8.06
N ILE A 28 -0.23 5.80 -8.26
CA ILE A 28 0.25 6.74 -7.24
C ILE A 28 -0.16 8.16 -7.61
N ALA A 29 -0.71 8.90 -6.65
CA ALA A 29 -1.09 10.30 -6.85
C ALA A 29 -0.85 11.14 -5.58
N GLY A 30 -0.50 12.41 -5.76
CA GLY A 30 -0.28 13.34 -4.64
C GLY A 30 0.76 14.40 -4.99
N ASN A 31 0.86 15.43 -4.15
CA ASN A 31 1.78 16.54 -4.35
C ASN A 31 3.10 16.41 -3.56
N ALA A 32 3.23 15.37 -2.74
CA ALA A 32 4.39 15.13 -1.89
C ALA A 32 4.87 13.67 -1.94
N CYS A 33 4.42 12.91 -2.93
CA CYS A 33 4.97 11.60 -3.24
C CYS A 33 6.45 11.72 -3.62
N GLU A 34 7.29 10.82 -3.11
CA GLU A 34 8.67 10.71 -3.59
C GLU A 34 8.74 10.00 -4.95
N ALA A 35 7.88 9.01 -5.18
CA ALA A 35 7.67 8.45 -6.50
C ALA A 35 6.91 9.45 -7.39
N ALA A 36 7.20 9.44 -8.69
CA ALA A 36 6.45 10.25 -9.66
C ALA A 36 4.95 9.89 -9.63
N VAL A 37 4.07 10.83 -9.95
CA VAL A 37 2.63 10.51 -10.10
C VAL A 37 2.42 9.64 -11.35
N GLY A 38 1.59 8.60 -11.23
CA GLY A 38 1.26 7.68 -12.31
C GLY A 38 1.29 6.21 -11.88
N THR A 39 1.35 5.32 -12.86
CA THR A 39 1.42 3.88 -12.68
C THR A 39 2.84 3.42 -12.35
N HIS A 40 2.98 2.60 -11.31
CA HIS A 40 4.27 2.01 -10.90
C HIS A 40 4.17 0.51 -10.75
N GLU A 41 5.27 -0.18 -11.00
CA GLU A 41 5.38 -1.60 -10.70
C GLU A 41 5.39 -1.86 -9.19
N ILE A 42 4.75 -2.95 -8.78
CA ILE A 42 4.78 -3.45 -7.41
C ILE A 42 5.87 -4.51 -7.32
N ARG A 43 6.71 -4.39 -6.29
CA ARG A 43 7.79 -5.34 -6.07
C ARG A 43 7.45 -6.29 -4.92
N GLU A 44 7.46 -7.58 -5.21
CA GLU A 44 7.47 -8.62 -4.17
C GLU A 44 8.88 -8.68 -3.53
N ILE A 45 8.95 -8.59 -2.21
CA ILE A 45 10.21 -8.62 -1.45
C ILE A 45 10.42 -9.92 -0.68
N ALA A 46 9.35 -10.67 -0.47
CA ALA A 46 9.31 -12.02 0.06
C ALA A 46 7.94 -12.61 -0.33
N SER A 47 7.79 -13.93 -0.30
CA SER A 47 6.54 -14.62 -0.66
C SER A 47 5.32 -13.95 0.00
N GLY A 48 4.39 -13.44 -0.81
CA GLY A 48 3.16 -12.79 -0.36
C GLY A 48 3.36 -11.41 0.28
N ARG A 49 4.57 -10.83 0.24
CA ARG A 49 4.91 -9.53 0.83
C ARG A 49 5.34 -8.55 -0.25
N PHE A 50 4.57 -7.49 -0.40
CA PHE A 50 4.71 -6.53 -1.48
C PHE A 50 5.07 -5.14 -0.97
N VAL A 51 5.91 -4.44 -1.71
CA VAL A 51 6.25 -3.03 -1.49
C VAL A 51 5.44 -2.17 -2.43
N ILE A 52 4.64 -1.27 -1.86
CA ILE A 52 3.91 -0.22 -2.57
C ILE A 52 4.71 1.08 -2.43
N PRO A 53 5.10 1.75 -3.53
CA PRO A 53 5.99 2.92 -3.54
C PRO A 53 5.29 4.22 -3.08
N THR A 54 4.61 4.17 -1.93
CA THR A 54 3.86 5.27 -1.32
C THR A 54 4.70 5.99 -0.28
N SER A 55 5.83 6.53 -0.71
CA SER A 55 6.72 7.33 0.14
C SER A 55 6.30 8.80 0.14
N LEU A 56 6.38 9.45 1.31
CA LEU A 56 6.00 10.85 1.51
C LEU A 56 7.17 11.64 2.06
N TYR A 57 7.48 12.78 1.43
CA TYR A 57 8.46 13.73 1.94
C TYR A 57 7.87 15.15 2.01
N ILE A 58 7.88 15.74 3.20
CA ILE A 58 7.46 17.13 3.41
C ILE A 58 8.52 17.83 4.25
N ARG A 59 8.91 19.02 3.80
CA ARG A 59 9.80 19.93 4.54
C ARG A 59 9.15 21.30 4.63
N LYS A 60 9.18 21.89 5.82
CA LYS A 60 8.83 23.30 6.06
C LYS A 60 10.06 24.04 6.55
N ASP A 61 10.42 25.10 5.85
CA ASP A 61 11.42 26.06 6.29
C ASP A 61 10.79 27.13 7.21
N GLU A 62 11.59 27.99 7.83
CA GLU A 62 11.14 28.95 8.87
C GLU A 62 10.29 30.09 8.31
N ASP A 63 10.50 30.43 7.04
CA ASP A 63 9.78 31.48 6.31
C ASP A 63 8.32 31.10 5.99
N LYS A 64 7.97 29.82 6.11
CA LYS A 64 6.62 29.30 5.80
C LYS A 64 5.86 29.00 7.08
N ARG A 65 4.59 29.43 7.15
CA ARG A 65 3.69 29.11 8.28
C ARG A 65 3.25 27.65 8.32
N VAL A 66 3.11 27.02 7.14
CA VAL A 66 2.63 25.64 7.02
C VAL A 66 3.20 24.97 5.77
N ALA A 67 3.47 23.67 5.85
CA ALA A 67 3.65 22.79 4.69
C ALA A 67 2.69 21.61 4.81
N ARG A 68 2.00 21.27 3.73
CA ARG A 68 1.08 20.14 3.64
C ARG A 68 1.38 19.34 2.39
N GLY A 69 1.21 18.03 2.48
CA GLY A 69 1.42 17.14 1.36
C GLY A 69 0.66 15.86 1.55
N THR A 70 0.33 15.23 0.43
CA THR A 70 -0.29 13.92 0.40
C THR A 70 0.44 13.02 -0.59
N CYS A 71 0.43 11.72 -0.29
CA CYS A 71 0.70 10.67 -1.23
C CYS A 71 -0.33 9.56 -1.07
N THR A 72 -0.95 9.15 -2.16
CA THR A 72 -2.06 8.20 -2.19
C THR A 72 -1.77 7.10 -3.17
N PHE A 73 -2.40 5.94 -2.96
CA PHE A 73 -2.39 4.87 -3.93
C PHE A 73 -3.75 4.24 -4.17
N ALA A 74 -3.90 3.64 -5.34
CA ALA A 74 -4.99 2.73 -5.66
C ALA A 74 -4.43 1.46 -6.31
N LEU A 75 -4.71 0.32 -5.69
CA LEU A 75 -4.29 -1.01 -6.13
C LEU A 75 -5.52 -1.83 -6.50
N SER A 76 -5.62 -2.20 -7.78
CA SER A 76 -6.69 -3.06 -8.28
C SER A 76 -6.34 -4.53 -8.03
N LEU A 77 -7.24 -5.23 -7.36
CA LEU A 77 -7.11 -6.64 -7.00
C LEU A 77 -8.20 -7.43 -7.72
N LYS A 78 -7.83 -8.53 -8.36
CA LYS A 78 -8.78 -9.45 -8.98
C LYS A 78 -8.32 -10.87 -8.68
N ALA A 79 -9.20 -11.66 -8.08
CA ALA A 79 -8.93 -13.05 -7.74
C ALA A 79 -9.25 -13.98 -8.91
N SER A 80 -8.55 -15.11 -8.96
CA SER A 80 -8.86 -16.21 -9.87
C SER A 80 -10.19 -16.86 -9.50
N SER A 81 -10.80 -17.56 -10.46
CA SER A 81 -12.01 -18.34 -10.21
C SER A 81 -11.79 -19.35 -9.08
N GLY A 82 -12.74 -19.44 -8.12
CA GLY A 82 -12.64 -20.33 -6.97
C GLY A 82 -11.71 -19.84 -5.85
N LYS A 83 -11.08 -18.68 -6.00
CA LYS A 83 -10.17 -18.09 -5.01
C LYS A 83 -10.60 -16.70 -4.59
N LYS A 84 -10.03 -16.20 -3.49
CA LYS A 84 -10.15 -14.80 -3.04
C LYS A 84 -8.78 -14.22 -2.72
N ILE A 85 -8.66 -12.89 -2.80
CA ILE A 85 -7.48 -12.17 -2.35
C ILE A 85 -7.72 -11.66 -0.94
N VAL A 86 -6.73 -11.89 -0.07
CA VAL A 86 -6.66 -11.35 1.28
C VAL A 86 -5.48 -10.39 1.34
N VAL A 87 -5.77 -9.14 1.70
CA VAL A 87 -4.74 -8.16 2.05
C VAL A 87 -4.73 -8.02 3.57
N ALA A 88 -3.57 -8.21 4.17
CA ALA A 88 -3.37 -8.12 5.60
C ALA A 88 -2.09 -7.37 5.94
N ASN A 89 -1.96 -6.98 7.20
CA ASN A 89 -0.73 -6.48 7.82
C ASN A 89 -0.03 -5.39 6.99
N SER A 90 -0.31 -4.13 7.30
CA SER A 90 0.40 -3.02 6.69
C SER A 90 1.53 -2.51 7.59
N HIS A 91 2.60 -2.04 6.96
CA HIS A 91 3.74 -1.46 7.66
C HIS A 91 4.38 -0.33 6.85
N GLN A 92 4.43 0.87 7.42
CA GLN A 92 5.07 2.06 6.85
C GLN A 92 5.95 2.72 7.92
N THR A 93 7.26 2.69 7.70
CA THR A 93 8.20 3.38 8.59
C THR A 93 8.10 4.89 8.39
N THR A 94 7.84 5.63 9.46
CA THR A 94 7.67 7.09 9.40
C THR A 94 8.55 7.80 10.43
N SER A 95 9.21 8.87 9.98
CA SER A 95 10.07 9.75 10.76
C SER A 95 9.54 11.17 10.75
N LEU A 96 9.28 11.70 11.94
CA LEU A 96 8.85 13.07 12.18
C LEU A 96 9.97 13.82 12.89
N ARG A 97 10.21 15.07 12.47
CA ARG A 97 11.14 15.97 13.14
C ARG A 97 10.56 17.37 13.21
N ALA A 98 10.32 17.86 14.41
CA ALA A 98 9.93 19.23 14.70
C ALA A 98 11.11 19.96 15.34
N TYR A 99 11.47 21.13 14.81
CA TYR A 99 12.49 22.00 15.40
C TYR A 99 11.83 23.03 16.35
N PRO A 100 12.58 23.67 17.27
CA PRO A 100 12.05 24.65 18.22
C PRO A 100 11.25 25.79 17.58
N ALA A 101 10.59 26.61 18.40
CA ALA A 101 9.64 27.67 18.01
C ALA A 101 8.23 27.15 17.65
N ASN A 102 7.66 26.39 18.59
CA ASN A 102 6.27 25.90 18.56
C ASN A 102 5.91 25.19 17.24
N THR A 103 6.80 24.31 16.77
CA THR A 103 6.56 23.53 15.54
C THR A 103 5.83 22.25 15.88
N LYS A 104 4.74 21.97 15.17
CA LYS A 104 4.01 20.71 15.21
C LYS A 104 4.11 19.99 13.88
N VAL A 105 4.40 18.70 13.94
CA VAL A 105 4.55 17.82 12.78
C VAL A 105 3.62 16.62 12.97
N ARG A 106 2.73 16.40 12.01
CA ARG A 106 1.72 15.35 12.05
C ARG A 106 1.65 14.61 10.72
N VAL A 107 1.43 13.31 10.79
CA VAL A 107 1.15 12.45 9.64
C VAL A 107 -0.03 11.55 9.95
N ASP A 108 -0.88 11.33 8.94
CA ASP A 108 -2.05 10.48 8.99
C ASP A 108 -1.89 9.40 7.91
N LEU A 109 -2.13 8.13 8.28
CA LEU A 109 -2.18 6.99 7.35
C LEU A 109 -3.56 6.33 7.41
N GLU A 110 -4.13 6.09 6.24
CA GLU A 110 -5.37 5.34 6.05
C GLU A 110 -5.14 4.29 4.96
N ILE A 111 -5.58 3.05 5.19
CA ILE A 111 -5.56 1.97 4.19
C ILE A 111 -6.91 1.25 4.30
N PHE A 112 -7.63 1.11 3.20
CA PHE A 112 -9.02 0.66 3.21
C PHE A 112 -9.47 0.15 1.84
N LYS A 113 -10.52 -0.67 1.83
CA LYS A 113 -11.21 -1.08 0.62
C LYS A 113 -12.07 0.07 0.09
N ALA A 114 -12.02 0.34 -1.21
CA ALA A 114 -12.85 1.36 -1.83
C ALA A 114 -14.34 1.08 -1.57
N GLY A 115 -15.06 2.09 -1.07
CA GLY A 115 -16.47 1.97 -0.66
C GLY A 115 -16.67 1.61 0.82
N GLU A 116 -15.60 1.33 1.57
CA GLU A 116 -15.65 1.05 3.00
C GLU A 116 -15.02 2.18 3.83
N GLN A 117 -15.34 2.23 5.12
CA GLN A 117 -14.82 3.23 6.04
C GLN A 117 -13.33 2.98 6.33
N SER A 118 -12.52 4.04 6.29
CA SER A 118 -11.09 3.97 6.62
C SER A 118 -10.85 3.96 8.13
N VAL A 119 -9.80 3.23 8.54
CA VAL A 119 -9.22 3.37 9.88
C VAL A 119 -8.00 4.29 9.79
N LYS A 120 -8.11 5.46 10.41
CA LYS A 120 -7.06 6.47 10.43
C LYS A 120 -6.08 6.25 11.56
N GLN A 121 -4.80 6.28 11.23
CA GLN A 121 -3.70 6.22 12.17
C GLN A 121 -2.94 7.53 12.14
N VAL A 122 -2.59 8.04 13.33
CA VAL A 122 -1.97 9.36 13.47
C VAL A 122 -0.66 9.22 14.22
N LEU A 123 0.38 9.89 13.71
CA LEU A 123 1.63 10.10 14.42
C LEU A 123 1.91 11.60 14.48
N GLU A 124 2.30 12.10 15.65
CA GLU A 124 2.50 13.52 15.88
C GLU A 124 3.65 13.78 16.85
N VAL A 125 4.38 14.86 16.61
CA VAL A 125 5.34 15.45 17.55
C VAL A 125 5.21 16.96 17.57
N GLN A 126 5.53 17.56 18.72
CA GLN A 126 5.60 19.01 18.88
C GLN A 126 6.91 19.39 19.55
N ALA A 127 7.52 20.46 19.06
CA ALA A 127 8.73 21.05 19.60
C ALA A 127 8.42 22.49 20.04
N LEU A 128 8.49 22.73 21.36
CA LEU A 128 8.35 24.07 21.94
C LEU A 128 9.71 24.75 21.98
N GLU A 129 10.60 24.29 22.87
CA GLU A 129 11.92 24.87 23.11
C GLU A 129 13.06 24.02 22.54
N GLN A 130 12.86 22.70 22.44
CA GLN A 130 13.86 21.74 21.98
C GLN A 130 13.35 20.94 20.79
N THR A 131 14.28 20.42 20.00
CA THR A 131 13.95 19.57 18.84
C THR A 131 13.29 18.28 19.31
N ALA A 132 12.15 17.93 18.70
CA ALA A 132 11.47 16.66 18.90
C ALA A 132 11.64 15.77 17.67
N LYS A 133 12.04 14.51 17.88
CA LYS A 133 12.13 13.48 16.83
C LYS A 133 11.31 12.27 17.26
N LEU A 134 10.55 11.71 16.32
CA LEU A 134 9.87 10.42 16.50
C LEU A 134 10.06 9.58 15.25
N GLU A 135 10.36 8.31 15.44
CA GLU A 135 10.45 7.34 14.36
C GLU A 135 9.63 6.12 14.78
N LYS A 136 8.58 5.82 14.01
CA LYS A 136 7.62 4.77 14.35
C LYS A 136 7.03 4.18 13.08
N ALA A 137 6.70 2.89 13.15
CA ALA A 137 5.88 2.26 12.14
C ALA A 137 4.40 2.62 12.31
N LEU A 138 3.78 3.07 11.23
CA LEU A 138 2.32 3.11 11.07
C LEU A 138 1.89 1.87 10.29
N GLY A 139 0.70 1.34 10.57
CA GLY A 139 0.24 0.10 9.96
C GLY A 139 -0.89 -0.58 10.74
N GLN A 140 -1.70 -1.35 10.05
CA GLN A 140 -2.80 -2.16 10.58
C GLN A 140 -2.33 -3.60 10.74
N GLN A 141 -2.74 -4.27 11.81
CA GLN A 141 -2.51 -5.71 11.99
C GLN A 141 -3.81 -6.46 11.69
N GLY A 142 -3.68 -7.65 11.08
CA GLY A 142 -4.83 -8.45 10.63
C GLY A 142 -5.30 -8.10 9.22
N ALA A 143 -6.47 -8.61 8.86
CA ALA A 143 -7.07 -8.43 7.54
C ALA A 143 -7.55 -6.97 7.35
N ILE A 144 -7.20 -6.40 6.21
CA ILE A 144 -7.57 -5.05 5.77
C ILE A 144 -8.64 -5.13 4.69
N LEU A 145 -8.52 -6.13 3.80
CA LEU A 145 -9.42 -6.34 2.69
C LEU A 145 -9.51 -7.83 2.38
N GLU A 146 -10.72 -8.30 2.12
CA GLU A 146 -10.97 -9.58 1.46
C GLU A 146 -11.87 -9.38 0.24
N THR A 147 -11.51 -9.99 -0.89
CA THR A 147 -12.40 -10.05 -2.06
C THR A 147 -13.43 -11.17 -1.90
N SER A 148 -14.52 -11.11 -2.66
CA SER A 148 -15.35 -12.30 -2.88
C SER A 148 -14.60 -13.34 -3.72
N CYS A 149 -15.11 -14.57 -3.76
CA CYS A 149 -14.59 -15.64 -4.60
C CYS A 149 -14.69 -15.29 -6.09
N GLY A 150 -13.59 -15.36 -6.83
CA GLY A 150 -13.49 -14.86 -8.22
C GLY A 150 -13.75 -13.35 -8.35
N GLY A 151 -13.77 -12.63 -7.23
CA GLY A 151 -14.15 -11.23 -7.16
C GLY A 151 -13.02 -10.26 -7.48
N SER A 152 -13.36 -8.98 -7.43
CA SER A 152 -12.38 -7.89 -7.52
C SER A 152 -12.65 -6.84 -6.45
N ALA A 153 -11.61 -6.09 -6.10
CA ALA A 153 -11.70 -4.95 -5.20
C ALA A 153 -10.60 -3.94 -5.52
N ILE A 154 -10.74 -2.71 -5.00
CA ILE A 154 -9.69 -1.70 -5.06
C ILE A 154 -9.25 -1.41 -3.64
N LEU A 155 -7.98 -1.70 -3.33
CA LEU A 155 -7.35 -1.24 -2.10
C LEU A 155 -6.86 0.19 -2.31
N ARG A 156 -7.23 1.09 -1.40
CA ARG A 156 -6.77 2.48 -1.41
C ARG A 156 -5.94 2.74 -0.17
N GLY A 157 -4.97 3.64 -0.30
CA GLY A 157 -4.36 4.25 0.87
C GLY A 157 -4.06 5.72 0.69
N ASN A 158 -4.08 6.43 1.80
CA ASN A 158 -3.86 7.86 1.88
C ASN A 158 -2.85 8.14 3.00
N LEU A 159 -1.75 8.77 2.63
CA LEU A 159 -0.70 9.22 3.52
C LEU A 159 -0.63 10.74 3.43
N ALA A 160 -1.08 11.42 4.49
CA ALA A 160 -1.18 12.87 4.52
C ALA A 160 -0.31 13.43 5.65
N GLY A 161 0.47 14.47 5.36
CA GLY A 161 1.34 15.10 6.34
C GLY A 161 1.12 16.61 6.44
N THR A 162 1.34 17.14 7.63
CA THR A 162 1.32 18.58 7.90
C THR A 162 2.44 18.97 8.86
N VAL A 163 3.16 20.03 8.51
CA VAL A 163 4.11 20.72 9.38
C VAL A 163 3.59 22.15 9.57
N MET A 164 3.45 22.61 10.80
CA MET A 164 2.95 23.95 11.14
C MET A 164 3.72 24.55 12.31
N GLY A 165 3.68 25.88 12.43
CA GLY A 165 4.40 26.64 13.46
C GLY A 165 5.50 27.51 12.87
N GLU A 166 6.22 28.19 13.75
CA GLU A 166 7.22 29.20 13.37
C GLU A 166 8.55 28.54 12.99
N GLY A 167 8.95 27.48 13.69
CA GLY A 167 10.19 26.75 13.40
C GLY A 167 10.10 25.78 12.22
N ARG A 168 11.21 25.10 11.92
CA ARG A 168 11.28 24.11 10.82
C ARG A 168 10.63 22.79 11.19
N GLY A 169 10.30 22.00 10.19
CA GLY A 169 9.95 20.60 10.41
C GLY A 169 10.06 19.74 9.16
N ARG A 170 10.08 18.43 9.38
CA ARG A 170 10.19 17.43 8.33
C ARG A 170 9.33 16.21 8.64
N ILE A 171 8.69 15.68 7.59
CA ILE A 171 8.04 14.37 7.55
C ILE A 171 8.76 13.56 6.49
N PHE A 172 9.05 12.31 6.82
CA PHE A 172 9.56 11.34 5.87
C PHE A 172 8.96 9.98 6.19
N SER A 173 8.26 9.38 5.23
CA SER A 173 7.68 8.05 5.33
C SER A 173 8.18 7.22 4.15
N ARG A 174 8.69 6.03 4.44
CA ARG A 174 9.20 5.08 3.43
C ARG A 174 8.18 4.04 3.09
N ASP A 175 8.25 3.54 1.85
CA ASP A 175 7.35 2.58 1.19
C ASP A 175 6.51 1.70 2.11
N LEU A 176 5.25 1.54 1.71
CA LEU A 176 4.29 0.69 2.41
C LEU A 176 4.57 -0.78 2.08
N ILE A 177 4.65 -1.61 3.12
CA ILE A 177 4.68 -3.07 2.97
C ILE A 177 3.29 -3.61 3.28
N LEU A 178 2.79 -4.51 2.43
CA LEU A 178 1.54 -5.24 2.59
C LEU A 178 1.76 -6.74 2.46
N ASN A 179 1.00 -7.54 3.20
CA ASN A 179 0.83 -8.96 2.88
C ASN A 179 -0.37 -9.10 1.94
N ILE A 180 -0.18 -9.73 0.78
CA ILE A 180 -1.21 -9.97 -0.21
C ILE A 180 -1.12 -11.43 -0.63
N GLU A 181 -2.19 -12.18 -0.38
CA GLU A 181 -2.24 -13.61 -0.66
C GLU A 181 -3.51 -13.94 -1.44
N GLU A 182 -3.40 -14.87 -2.38
CA GLU A 182 -4.55 -15.48 -3.04
C GLU A 182 -4.80 -16.85 -2.42
N VAL A 183 -5.98 -17.04 -1.83
CA VAL A 183 -6.35 -18.24 -1.08
C VAL A 183 -7.58 -18.89 -1.68
N ASP A 184 -7.67 -20.22 -1.59
CA ASP A 184 -8.84 -20.95 -2.06
C ASP A 184 -10.08 -20.57 -1.24
N CYS A 185 -11.21 -20.41 -1.93
CA CYS A 185 -12.48 -20.32 -1.24
C CYS A 185 -12.82 -21.68 -0.66
N ALA A 186 -13.09 -21.74 0.65
CA ALA A 186 -13.68 -22.93 1.24
C ALA A 186 -15.01 -23.21 0.51
N ASN A 187 -15.18 -24.45 0.03
CA ASN A 187 -16.45 -24.93 -0.50
C ASN A 187 -17.53 -24.92 0.59
#